data_AF-A0A1E5FR35-F1
#
_entry.id   AF-A0A1E5FR35-F1
#
_cell.length_a   1.000
_cell.length_b   1.000
_cell.length_c   1.000
_cell.angle_alpha   90.00
_cell.angle_beta   90.00
_cell.angle_gamma   90.00
#
_symmetry.space_group_name_H-M   'P 1'
#
loop_
_entity.id
_entity.type
_entity.pdbx_description
1 polymer ?
#
loop_
_entity_poly.entity_id
_entity_poly.type
_entity_poly.pdbx_seq_one_letter_code
_entity_poly.pdbx_strand_id
1 'polypeptide(L)'
;MKAFELKIPTDIEINDAQEKLGFNLPSEYVAFIKSGYDLGDAPLEALEIVNPPSYADIYEALESARKSYGLPLELMPICEDNSDYYCINQKGEVVFWSHNGTTDEKWKNVTIWRNQMVLEAGE
;
A
#
# COMPACT_ATOMS: atom_id res chain seq x y z
N MET A 1 8.44 -23.98 7.21
CA MET A 1 8.22 -22.57 6.88
C MET A 1 7.60 -21.91 8.11
N LYS A 2 8.09 -20.74 8.55
CA LYS A 2 7.37 -19.97 9.56
C LYS A 2 6.07 -19.49 8.92
N ALA A 3 4.94 -19.72 9.57
CA ALA A 3 3.73 -18.98 9.24
C ALA A 3 4.00 -17.53 9.64
N PHE A 4 3.90 -16.61 8.67
CA PHE A 4 3.84 -15.19 8.98
C PHE A 4 2.37 -14.89 9.32
N GLU A 5 2.15 -14.35 10.51
CA GLU A 5 0.84 -13.90 10.94
C GLU A 5 0.79 -12.39 10.78
N LEU A 6 -0.21 -11.93 10.04
CA LEU A 6 -0.54 -10.51 9.90
C LEU A 6 -0.66 -9.85 11.26
N LYS A 7 0.03 -8.72 11.44
CA LYS A 7 -0.08 -7.92 12.67
C LYS A 7 -0.84 -6.62 12.41
N ILE A 8 -2.01 -6.47 13.03
CA ILE A 8 -2.76 -5.21 13.03
C ILE A 8 -1.95 -4.16 13.81
N PRO A 9 -1.55 -3.03 13.19
CA PRO A 9 -0.72 -2.02 13.85
C PRO A 9 -1.48 -1.26 14.93
N THR A 10 -0.78 -0.90 16.01
CA THR A 10 -1.24 0.05 17.02
C THR A 10 -1.05 1.50 16.56
N ASP A 11 -1.71 2.45 17.22
CA ASP A 11 -1.52 3.88 16.93
C ASP A 11 -0.07 4.35 17.11
N ILE A 12 0.66 3.77 18.08
CA ILE A 12 2.08 4.07 18.30
C ILE A 12 2.90 3.59 17.10
N GLU A 13 2.68 2.36 16.64
CA GLU A 13 3.40 1.80 15.49
C GLU A 13 3.08 2.53 14.19
N ILE A 14 1.84 3.01 14.03
CA ILE A 14 1.44 3.84 12.89
C ILE A 14 2.17 5.18 12.92
N ASN A 15 2.27 5.82 14.09
CA ASN A 15 3.02 7.07 14.23
C ASN A 15 4.51 6.86 13.94
N ASP A 16 5.13 5.81 14.49
CA ASP A 16 6.52 5.45 14.22
C ASP A 16 6.75 5.18 12.71
N ALA A 17 5.79 4.53 12.04
CA ALA A 17 5.87 4.29 10.61
C ALA A 17 5.81 5.59 9.80
N GLN A 18 4.91 6.52 10.15
CA GLN A 18 4.83 7.84 9.49
C GLN A 18 6.16 8.61 9.59
N GLU A 19 6.78 8.60 10.77
CA GLU A 19 8.08 9.25 10.99
C GLU A 19 9.19 8.60 10.14
N LYS A 20 9.26 7.27 10.12
CA LYS A 20 10.25 6.51 9.32
C LYS A 20 10.06 6.69 7.82
N LEU A 21 8.81 6.68 7.35
CA LEU A 21 8.45 6.85 5.95
C LEU A 21 8.59 8.30 5.49
N GLY A 22 8.59 9.26 6.42
CA GLY A 22 8.55 10.69 6.11
C GLY A 22 7.24 11.09 5.42
N PHE A 23 6.15 10.40 5.73
CA PHE A 23 4.85 10.54 5.05
C PHE A 23 3.71 10.44 6.05
N ASN A 24 2.79 11.40 6.01
CA ASN A 24 1.59 11.38 6.85
C ASN A 24 0.53 10.48 6.20
N LEU A 25 0.17 9.39 6.87
CA LEU A 25 -0.82 8.45 6.38
C LEU A 25 -2.23 9.07 6.49
N PRO A 26 -3.00 9.13 5.39
CA PRO A 26 -4.38 9.61 5.40
C PRO A 26 -5.26 8.79 6.34
N SER A 27 -6.29 9.41 6.93
CA SER A 27 -7.20 8.76 7.87
C SER A 27 -7.86 7.48 7.33
N GLU A 28 -8.27 7.50 6.07
CA GLU A 28 -8.88 6.35 5.41
C GLU A 28 -7.88 5.20 5.23
N TYR A 29 -6.62 5.52 4.96
CA TYR A 29 -5.55 4.53 4.89
C TYR A 29 -5.23 3.95 6.28
N VAL A 30 -5.21 4.79 7.32
CA VAL A 30 -5.10 4.33 8.71
C VAL A 30 -6.26 3.38 9.09
N ALA A 31 -7.49 3.67 8.65
CA ALA A 31 -8.63 2.78 8.86
C ALA A 31 -8.46 1.45 8.13
N PHE A 32 -7.94 1.47 6.89
CA PHE A 32 -7.65 0.27 6.10
C PHE A 32 -6.61 -0.63 6.78
N ILE A 33 -5.45 -0.09 7.18
CA ILE A 33 -4.42 -0.91 7.87
C ILE A 33 -4.94 -1.47 9.21
N LYS A 34 -5.78 -0.72 9.93
CA LYS A 34 -6.42 -1.16 11.18
C LYS A 34 -7.51 -2.21 10.98
N SER A 35 -8.04 -2.37 9.77
CA SER A 35 -8.91 -3.49 9.42
C SER A 35 -8.17 -4.81 9.29
N GLY A 36 -6.82 -4.78 9.36
CA GLY A 36 -5.98 -5.91 8.99
C GLY A 36 -5.70 -5.96 7.50
N TYR A 37 -5.54 -4.79 6.87
CA TYR A 37 -5.22 -4.67 5.45
C TYR A 37 -6.19 -5.47 4.55
N ASP A 38 -7.46 -5.52 4.93
CA ASP A 38 -8.45 -6.41 4.35
C ASP A 38 -8.77 -6.01 2.89
N LEU A 39 -8.31 -6.83 1.96
CA LEU A 39 -8.57 -6.73 0.52
C LEU A 39 -9.64 -7.74 0.03
N GLY A 40 -10.35 -8.41 0.95
CA GLY A 40 -11.36 -9.42 0.61
C GLY A 40 -10.77 -10.55 -0.24
N ASP A 41 -11.46 -10.92 -1.31
CA ASP A 41 -11.02 -11.96 -2.25
C ASP A 41 -10.16 -11.41 -3.40
N ALA A 42 -9.73 -10.14 -3.35
CA ALA A 42 -8.87 -9.58 -4.37
C ALA A 42 -7.51 -10.32 -4.42
N PRO A 43 -6.97 -10.65 -5.60
CA PRO A 43 -5.69 -11.36 -5.74
C PRO A 43 -4.49 -10.41 -5.56
N LEU A 44 -4.55 -9.57 -4.52
CA LEU A 44 -3.57 -8.54 -4.19
C LEU A 44 -3.18 -8.66 -2.72
N GLU A 45 -1.94 -8.31 -2.42
CA GLU A 45 -1.43 -8.23 -1.05
C GLU A 45 -1.02 -6.79 -0.74
N ALA A 46 -1.52 -6.27 0.38
CA ALA A 46 -1.14 -4.94 0.84
C ALA A 46 0.25 -4.95 1.46
N LEU A 47 0.95 -3.83 1.34
CA LEU A 47 2.21 -3.61 2.05
C LEU A 47 1.93 -3.26 3.51
N GLU A 48 2.63 -3.95 4.39
CA GLU A 48 2.48 -3.94 5.83
C GLU A 48 3.60 -3.13 6.51
N ILE A 49 3.27 -2.49 7.64
CA ILE A 49 4.18 -1.57 8.33
C ILE A 49 4.83 -2.16 9.60
N VAL A 50 4.41 -3.36 10.05
CA VAL A 50 4.86 -3.96 11.33
C VAL A 50 5.27 -5.42 11.18
N ASN A 51 6.58 -5.67 11.22
CA ASN A 51 7.20 -7.00 11.15
C ASN A 51 6.68 -7.90 10.00
N PRO A 52 6.50 -7.38 8.78
CA PRO A 52 5.99 -8.18 7.68
C PRO A 52 7.05 -9.14 7.13
N PRO A 53 6.63 -10.14 6.33
CA PRO A 53 7.56 -10.81 5.44
C PRO A 53 8.09 -9.84 4.38
N SER A 54 9.28 -10.11 3.84
CA SER A 54 9.97 -9.22 2.88
C SER A 54 9.12 -8.83 1.66
N TYR A 55 8.28 -9.73 1.13
CA TYR A 55 7.41 -9.43 -0.01
C TYR A 55 6.28 -8.44 0.30
N ALA A 56 5.93 -8.27 1.58
CA ALA A 56 4.89 -7.35 2.04
C ALA A 56 5.49 -6.16 2.81
N ASP A 57 6.81 -6.02 2.87
CA ASP A 57 7.45 -4.96 3.65
C ASP A 57 7.36 -3.60 2.93
N ILE A 58 6.60 -2.66 3.51
CA ILE A 58 6.44 -1.33 2.91
C ILE A 58 7.76 -0.57 2.76
N TYR A 59 8.72 -0.78 3.68
CA TYR A 59 9.99 -0.07 3.68
C TYR A 59 10.90 -0.62 2.59
N GLU A 60 10.98 -1.95 2.47
CA GLU A 60 11.74 -2.60 1.38
C GLU A 60 11.13 -2.27 0.01
N ALA A 61 9.80 -2.33 -0.12
CA ALA A 61 9.10 -2.00 -1.35
C ALA A 61 9.30 -0.53 -1.75
N LEU A 62 9.18 0.42 -0.80
CA LEU A 62 9.42 1.84 -1.06
C LEU A 62 10.87 2.10 -1.51
N GLU A 63 11.84 1.49 -0.84
CA GLU A 63 13.25 1.62 -1.18
C GLU A 63 13.52 1.05 -2.58
N SER A 64 13.01 -0.14 -2.88
CA SER A 64 13.14 -0.80 -4.18
C SER A 64 12.50 0.01 -5.30
N ALA A 65 11.25 0.44 -5.12
CA ALA A 65 10.50 1.22 -6.12
C ALA A 65 11.21 2.53 -6.47
N ARG A 66 11.76 3.23 -5.47
CA ARG A 66 12.51 4.47 -5.67
C ARG A 66 13.85 4.24 -6.36
N LYS A 67 14.62 3.25 -5.91
CA LYS A 67 15.98 3.01 -6.43
C LYS A 67 15.99 2.38 -7.82
N SER A 68 15.08 1.43 -8.05
CA SER A 68 15.07 0.62 -9.27
C SER A 68 14.22 1.25 -10.37
N TYR A 69 13.12 1.91 -10.00
CA TYR A 69 12.11 2.36 -10.96
C TYR A 69 11.82 3.87 -10.91
N GLY A 70 12.41 4.60 -9.95
CA GLY A 70 12.26 6.05 -9.87
C GLY A 70 10.88 6.51 -9.40
N LEU A 71 10.22 5.74 -8.52
CA LEU A 71 8.93 6.12 -7.92
C LEU A 71 8.99 7.57 -7.36
N PRO A 72 8.04 8.44 -7.72
CA PRO A 72 7.98 9.82 -7.21
C PRO A 72 7.91 9.90 -5.68
N LEU A 73 8.53 10.93 -5.10
CA LEU A 73 8.67 11.06 -3.63
C LEU A 73 7.34 11.32 -2.91
N GLU A 74 6.39 11.92 -3.61
CA GLU A 74 5.04 12.23 -3.14
C GLU A 74 4.11 11.01 -3.09
N LEU A 75 4.53 9.89 -3.66
CA LEU A 75 3.81 8.63 -3.68
C LEU A 75 4.35 7.67 -2.63
N MET A 76 3.43 6.98 -1.96
CA MET A 76 3.72 5.91 -1.01
C MET A 76 3.09 4.62 -1.54
N PRO A 77 3.85 3.57 -1.86
CA PRO A 77 3.29 2.31 -2.32
C PRO A 77 2.53 1.65 -1.17
N ILE A 78 1.37 1.09 -1.49
CA ILE A 78 0.49 0.40 -0.55
C ILE A 78 0.21 -1.05 -0.98
N CYS A 79 0.52 -1.39 -2.22
CA CYS A 79 0.41 -2.72 -2.80
C CYS A 79 1.34 -2.78 -4.02
N GLU A 80 2.07 -3.88 -4.18
CA GLU A 80 2.88 -4.16 -5.37
C GLU A 80 2.14 -5.16 -6.26
N ASP A 81 2.15 -4.91 -7.57
CA ASP A 81 1.64 -5.79 -8.61
C ASP A 81 2.65 -5.85 -9.75
N ASN A 82 3.46 -6.92 -9.79
CA ASN A 82 4.45 -7.17 -10.86
C ASN A 82 5.41 -5.98 -11.11
N SER A 83 5.94 -5.38 -10.04
CA SER A 83 6.78 -4.16 -10.07
C SER A 83 6.07 -2.88 -10.54
N ASP A 84 4.76 -2.93 -10.73
CA ASP A 84 3.88 -1.76 -10.69
C ASP A 84 3.29 -1.63 -9.28
N TYR A 85 2.79 -0.44 -8.95
CA TYR A 85 2.40 -0.13 -7.58
C TYR A 85 1.09 0.64 -7.53
N TYR A 86 0.18 0.19 -6.66
CA TYR A 86 -0.85 1.09 -6.14
C TYR A 86 -0.22 1.95 -5.07
N CYS A 87 -0.32 3.27 -5.25
CA CYS A 87 0.30 4.24 -4.36
C CYS A 87 -0.75 5.21 -3.80
N ILE A 88 -0.58 5.65 -2.56
CA ILE A 88 -1.33 6.77 -2.01
C ILE A 88 -0.53 8.06 -2.13
N ASN A 89 -1.23 9.17 -2.38
CA ASN A 89 -0.65 10.51 -2.33
C ASN A 89 -1.08 11.27 -1.06
N GLN A 90 -0.54 12.48 -0.86
CA GLN A 90 -0.86 13.31 0.32
C GLN A 90 -2.33 13.76 0.43
N LYS A 91 -3.11 13.67 -0.66
CA LYS A 91 -4.56 13.95 -0.64
C LYS A 91 -5.38 12.72 -0.23
N GLY A 92 -4.71 11.57 -0.07
CA GLY A 92 -5.34 10.28 0.20
C GLY A 92 -5.91 9.58 -1.03
N GLU A 93 -5.66 10.10 -2.23
CA GLU A 93 -6.04 9.41 -3.47
C GLU A 93 -5.11 8.21 -3.68
N VAL A 94 -5.67 7.09 -4.17
CA VAL A 94 -4.87 5.97 -4.67
C VAL A 94 -4.63 6.20 -6.15
N VAL A 95 -3.42 5.98 -6.63
CA VAL A 95 -3.04 6.01 -8.05
C VAL A 95 -2.39 4.68 -8.39
N PHE A 96 -2.66 4.17 -9.58
CA PHE A 96 -1.83 3.11 -10.13
C PHE A 96 -0.59 3.78 -10.75
N TRP A 97 0.59 3.27 -10.44
CA TRP A 97 1.84 3.77 -10.99
C TRP A 97 2.57 2.60 -11.63
N SER A 98 2.86 2.72 -12.92
CA SER A 98 3.59 1.69 -13.66
C SER A 98 5.00 2.16 -13.99
N HIS A 99 5.97 1.26 -13.81
CA HIS A 99 7.35 1.54 -14.22
C HIS A 99 7.52 1.53 -15.74
N ASN A 100 6.54 1.00 -16.48
CA ASN A 100 6.56 0.86 -17.93
C ASN A 100 5.77 1.95 -18.69
N GLY A 101 5.14 2.90 -18.00
CA GLY A 101 4.40 3.95 -18.69
C GLY A 101 3.42 4.73 -17.82
N THR A 102 2.66 5.61 -18.49
CA THR A 102 1.66 6.45 -17.84
C THR A 102 0.30 5.78 -17.85
N THR A 103 -0.30 5.66 -16.67
CA THR A 103 -1.71 5.33 -16.47
C THR A 103 -2.43 6.53 -15.86
N ASP A 104 -3.72 6.66 -16.13
CA ASP A 104 -4.61 7.67 -15.54
C ASP A 104 -5.48 7.08 -14.41
N GLU A 105 -5.25 5.82 -14.06
CA GLU A 105 -6.01 5.11 -13.04
C GLU A 105 -5.77 5.70 -11.66
N LYS A 106 -6.88 6.12 -11.05
CA LYS A 106 -6.89 6.73 -9.73
C LYS A 106 -8.24 6.54 -9.06
N TRP A 107 -8.20 6.47 -7.74
CA TRP A 107 -9.37 6.34 -6.88
C TRP A 107 -9.31 7.43 -5.82
N LYS A 108 -10.49 7.92 -5.43
CA LYS A 108 -10.61 9.01 -4.46
C LYS A 108 -9.94 8.71 -3.13
N ASN A 109 -9.96 7.45 -2.70
CA ASN A 109 -9.30 6.95 -1.50
C ASN A 109 -9.15 5.43 -1.52
N VAL A 110 -8.45 4.89 -0.52
CA VAL A 110 -8.21 3.45 -0.36
C VAL A 110 -9.50 2.64 -0.29
N THR A 111 -10.59 3.19 0.27
CA THR A 111 -11.87 2.46 0.37
C THR A 111 -12.47 2.24 -1.01
N ILE A 112 -12.47 3.25 -1.88
CA ILE A 112 -12.98 3.09 -3.25
C ILE A 112 -12.10 2.13 -4.05
N TRP A 113 -10.77 2.29 -3.96
CA TRP A 113 -9.82 1.38 -4.60
C TRP A 113 -10.05 -0.07 -4.17
N ARG A 114 -10.03 -0.36 -2.86
CA ARG A 114 -10.24 -1.70 -2.30
C ARG A 114 -11.57 -2.32 -2.75
N ASN A 115 -12.66 -1.54 -2.75
CA ASN A 115 -13.95 -2.03 -3.22
C ASN A 115 -13.94 -2.39 -4.71
N GLN A 116 -13.23 -1.61 -5.54
CA GLN A 116 -13.08 -1.92 -6.97
C GLN A 116 -12.29 -3.22 -7.16
N MET A 117 -11.15 -3.38 -6.47
CA MET A 117 -10.32 -4.59 -6.59
C MET A 117 -11.08 -5.86 -6.15
N VAL A 118 -11.89 -5.77 -5.09
CA VAL A 118 -12.77 -6.86 -4.66
C VAL A 118 -13.83 -7.20 -5.71
N LEU A 119 -14.44 -6.19 -6.34
CA LEU A 119 -15.44 -6.42 -7.38
C LEU A 119 -14.83 -7.10 -8.60
N GLU A 120 -13.66 -6.65 -9.06
CA GLU A 120 -12.96 -7.22 -10.22
C GLU A 120 -12.49 -8.66 -9.99
N ALA A 121 -12.20 -9.04 -8.75
CA ALA A 121 -11.82 -10.42 -8.43
C ALA A 121 -12.98 -11.42 -8.46
N GLY A 122 -14.23 -10.93 -8.38
CA GLY A 122 -15.44 -11.74 -8.43
C GLY A 122 -16.03 -11.94 -9.83
N GLU A 123 -15.44 -11.31 -10.86
CA GLU A 123 -15.82 -11.46 -12.27
C GLU A 123 -15.08 -12.62 -12.96
#